data_AF-A0A1W6P3I6-F1
#
_entry.id   AF-A0A1W6P3I6-F1
#
_cell.length_a   1.000
_cell.length_b   1.000
_cell.length_c   1.000
_cell.angle_alpha   90.00
_cell.angle_beta   90.00
_cell.angle_gamma   90.00
#
_symmetry.space_group_name_H-M   'P 1'
#
loop_
_entity.id
_entity.type
_entity.pdbx_description
1 polymer ?
#
loop_
_entity_poly.entity_id
_entity_poly.type
_entity_poly.pdbx_seq_one_letter_code
_entity_poly.pdbx_strand_id
1 'polypeptide(L)'
;MASRWPIDSAELASLEASEDYRRHGTLLYDIHEKSRVVSAHFDGMMKPGNLTRAEWWAFMEIVRHEGSPQSKIARRINNGRSATGKLMARLEAKGRIVREMTPAR
;
A
#
# COMPACT_ATOMS: atom_id res chain seq x y z
N MET A 1 9.59 32.27 -0.50
CA MET A 1 9.60 32.22 0.97
C MET A 1 8.96 30.91 1.40
N ALA A 2 9.75 29.94 1.86
CA ALA A 2 9.21 28.66 2.30
C ALA A 2 8.59 28.84 3.69
N SER A 3 7.29 28.63 3.83
CA SER A 3 6.62 28.56 5.12
C SER A 3 7.18 27.38 5.90
N ARG A 4 8.12 27.66 6.82
CA ARG A 4 8.55 26.73 7.84
C ARG A 4 7.42 26.66 8.87
N TRP A 5 6.63 25.60 8.82
CA TRP A 5 5.59 25.35 9.81
C TRP A 5 6.27 25.27 11.19
N PRO A 6 6.02 26.21 12.13
CA PRO A 6 6.61 26.09 13.45
C PRO A 6 5.87 24.97 14.18
N ILE A 7 6.61 23.94 14.57
CA ILE A 7 6.19 23.09 15.68
C ILE A 7 6.40 23.96 16.92
N ASP A 8 5.37 24.13 17.75
CA ASP A 8 5.54 24.79 19.04
C ASP A 8 6.64 24.06 19.82
N SER A 9 7.75 24.75 20.06
CA SER A 9 8.95 24.14 20.66
C SER A 9 8.71 23.72 22.10
N ALA A 10 7.77 24.35 22.81
CA ALA A 10 7.39 23.95 24.16
C ALA A 10 6.52 22.69 24.14
N GLU A 11 5.60 22.59 23.17
CA GLU A 11 4.79 21.39 22.96
C GLU A 11 5.67 20.20 22.53
N LEU A 12 6.59 20.40 21.58
CA LEU A 12 7.55 19.38 21.16
C LEU A 12 8.43 18.90 22.30
N ALA A 13 8.97 19.82 23.11
CA ALA A 13 9.77 19.46 24.27
C ALA A 13 8.97 18.66 25.31
N SER A 14 7.69 19.00 25.52
CA SER A 14 6.78 18.26 26.40
C SER A 14 6.50 16.85 25.87
N LEU A 15 6.27 16.72 24.56
CA LEU A 15 6.08 15.43 23.90
C LEU A 15 7.36 14.60 23.95
N GLU A 16 8.52 15.15 23.62
CA GLU A 16 9.80 14.43 23.71
C GLU A 16 10.16 14.00 25.14
N ALA A 17 9.77 14.78 26.15
CA ALA A 17 9.95 14.39 27.54
C ALA A 17 9.09 13.16 27.92
N SER A 18 7.90 13.02 27.32
CA SER A 18 7.01 11.88 27.55
C SER A 18 7.66 10.56 27.12
N GLU A 19 7.69 9.61 28.06
CA GLU A 19 8.22 8.27 27.81
C GLU A 19 7.36 7.50 26.79
N ASP A 20 6.04 7.65 26.87
CA ASP A 20 5.12 7.03 25.91
C ASP A 20 5.30 7.60 24.51
N TYR A 21 5.49 8.92 24.38
CA TYR A 21 5.74 9.53 23.08
C TYR A 21 7.06 9.05 22.48
N ARG A 22 8.14 8.97 23.27
CA ARG A 22 9.42 8.43 22.77
C ARG A 22 9.30 6.97 22.37
N ARG A 23 8.70 6.12 23.20
CA ARG A 23 8.54 4.68 22.89
C ARG A 23 7.69 4.46 21.64
N HIS A 24 6.51 5.08 21.57
CA HIS A 24 5.63 4.94 20.40
C HIS A 24 6.21 5.62 19.16
N GLY A 25 6.81 6.80 19.32
CA GLY A 25 7.45 7.55 18.24
C GLY A 25 8.61 6.78 17.62
N THR A 26 9.52 6.24 18.43
CA THR A 26 10.61 5.38 17.95
C THR A 26 10.09 4.14 17.25
N LEU A 27 9.09 3.45 17.81
CA LEU A 27 8.50 2.27 17.16
C LEU A 27 7.88 2.60 15.80
N LEU A 28 7.10 3.68 15.71
CA LEU A 28 6.48 4.11 14.46
C LEU A 28 7.53 4.53 13.42
N TYR A 29 8.58 5.24 13.87
CA TYR A 29 9.71 5.59 13.02
C TYR A 29 10.43 4.35 12.49
N ASP A 30 10.74 3.38 13.35
CA ASP A 30 11.42 2.15 12.97
C ASP A 30 10.58 1.32 11.99
N ILE A 31 9.27 1.20 12.22
CA ILE A 31 8.35 0.53 11.31
C ILE A 31 8.33 1.23 9.95
N HIS A 32 8.24 2.57 9.95
CA HIS A 32 8.24 3.37 8.73
C HIS A 32 9.56 3.18 7.96
N GLU A 33 10.70 3.26 8.64
CA GLU A 33 12.00 3.20 8.01
C GLU A 33 12.28 1.81 7.43
N LYS A 34 11.94 0.75 8.17
CA LYS A 34 12.01 -0.63 7.67
C LYS A 34 11.08 -0.83 6.48
N SER A 35 9.85 -0.33 6.56
CA SER A 35 8.89 -0.38 5.44
C SER A 35 9.45 0.31 4.21
N ARG A 36 10.11 1.47 4.36
CA ARG A 36 10.73 2.23 3.26
C ARG A 36 11.87 1.46 2.59
N VAL A 37 12.73 0.79 3.36
CA VAL A 37 13.83 -0.03 2.81
C VAL A 37 13.31 -1.25 2.06
N VAL A 38 12.39 -2.01 2.67
CA VAL A 38 11.73 -3.17 2.04
C VAL A 38 11.03 -2.75 0.75
N SER A 39 10.34 -1.61 0.80
CA SER A 39 9.68 -0.99 -0.34
C SER A 39 10.64 -0.73 -1.49
N ALA A 40 11.75 -0.03 -1.23
CA ALA A 40 12.72 0.33 -2.26
C ALA A 40 13.33 -0.92 -2.93
N HIS A 41 13.66 -1.95 -2.14
CA HIS A 41 14.15 -3.21 -2.66
C HIS A 41 13.12 -3.91 -3.54
N PHE A 42 11.88 -3.99 -3.06
CA PHE A 42 10.77 -4.60 -3.78
C PHE A 42 10.49 -3.91 -5.12
N ASP A 43 10.48 -2.58 -5.16
CA ASP A 43 10.28 -1.82 -6.41
C ASP A 43 11.38 -2.11 -7.43
N GLY A 44 12.62 -2.28 -6.97
CA GLY A 44 13.74 -2.72 -7.81
C GLY A 44 13.50 -4.09 -8.44
N MET A 45 13.03 -5.06 -7.66
CA MET A 45 12.72 -6.42 -8.14
C MET A 45 11.57 -6.44 -9.15
N MET A 46 10.57 -5.58 -8.98
CA MET A 46 9.39 -5.55 -9.86
C MET A 46 9.59 -4.76 -11.16
N LYS A 47 10.62 -3.90 -11.22
CA LYS A 47 10.91 -3.05 -12.38
C LYS A 47 10.99 -3.83 -13.71
N PRO A 48 11.65 -5.00 -13.82
CA PRO A 48 11.66 -5.77 -15.06
C PRO A 48 10.28 -6.31 -15.46
N GLY A 49 9.40 -6.54 -14.49
CA GLY A 49 8.04 -7.05 -14.71
C GLY A 49 7.01 -5.99 -15.08
N ASN A 50 7.40 -4.71 -15.11
CA ASN A 50 6.53 -3.55 -15.30
C ASN A 50 5.29 -3.58 -14.37
N LEU A 51 5.50 -3.90 -13.10
CA LEU A 51 4.44 -3.95 -12.09
C LEU A 51 4.74 -2.95 -10.97
N THR A 52 3.73 -2.16 -10.61
CA THR A 52 3.75 -1.34 -9.39
C THR A 52 3.50 -2.23 -8.18
N ARG A 53 3.87 -1.78 -6.97
CA ARG A 53 3.57 -2.52 -5.74
C ARG A 53 2.08 -2.80 -5.55
N ALA A 54 1.21 -1.83 -5.84
CA ALA A 54 -0.23 -2.00 -5.72
C ALA A 54 -0.78 -3.05 -6.69
N GLU A 55 -0.26 -3.07 -7.93
CA GLU A 55 -0.61 -4.10 -8.92
C GLU A 55 -0.07 -5.47 -8.52
N TRP A 56 1.17 -5.55 -8.01
CA TRP A 56 1.72 -6.81 -7.51
C TRP A 56 0.90 -7.37 -6.34
N TRP A 57 0.55 -6.52 -5.36
CA TRP A 57 -0.24 -6.97 -4.22
C TRP A 57 -1.62 -7.48 -4.66
N ALA A 58 -2.28 -6.74 -5.56
CA ALA A 58 -3.54 -7.20 -6.16
C ALA A 58 -3.36 -8.52 -6.93
N PHE A 59 -2.28 -8.66 -7.70
CA PHE A 59 -1.95 -9.89 -8.42
C PHE A 59 -1.73 -11.08 -7.46
N MET A 60 -0.97 -10.90 -6.39
CA MET A 60 -0.75 -11.95 -5.38
C MET A 60 -2.04 -12.35 -4.68
N GLU A 61 -2.93 -11.40 -4.37
CA GLU A 61 -4.25 -11.71 -3.80
C GLU A 61 -5.13 -12.49 -4.79
N ILE A 62 -5.07 -12.19 -6.08
CA ILE A 62 -5.78 -12.95 -7.11
C ILE A 62 -5.21 -14.36 -7.22
N VAL A 63 -3.89 -14.52 -7.27
CA VAL A 63 -3.22 -15.84 -7.32
C VAL A 63 -3.59 -16.70 -6.11
N ARG A 64 -3.68 -16.11 -4.92
CA ARG A 64 -4.09 -16.83 -3.70
C ARG A 64 -5.58 -17.12 -3.61
N HIS A 65 -6.40 -16.39 -4.37
CA HIS A 65 -7.85 -16.42 -4.25
C HIS A 65 -8.52 -16.40 -5.63
N GLU A 66 -8.04 -17.28 -6.53
CA GLU A 66 -8.51 -17.39 -7.90
C GLU A 66 -10.04 -17.54 -7.95
N GLY A 67 -10.67 -16.93 -8.96
CA GLY A 67 -12.13 -16.89 -9.10
C GLY A 67 -12.86 -15.98 -8.10
N SER A 68 -12.15 -15.28 -7.21
CA SER A 68 -12.80 -14.34 -6.28
C SER A 68 -13.39 -13.13 -7.01
N PRO A 69 -14.62 -12.72 -6.67
CA PRO A 69 -15.18 -11.47 -7.17
C PRO A 69 -14.29 -10.27 -6.83
N GLN A 70 -14.23 -9.28 -7.73
CA GLN A 70 -13.45 -8.04 -7.55
C GLN A 70 -13.76 -7.33 -6.22
N SER A 71 -15.01 -7.41 -5.74
CA SER A 71 -15.43 -6.84 -4.45
C SER A 71 -14.79 -7.54 -3.24
N LYS A 72 -14.51 -8.85 -3.33
CA LYS A 72 -13.76 -9.58 -2.30
C LYS A 72 -12.28 -9.18 -2.34
N ILE A 73 -11.69 -9.11 -3.53
CA ILE A 73 -10.28 -8.67 -3.67
C ILE A 73 -10.09 -7.26 -3.12
N ALA A 74 -11.00 -6.32 -3.44
CA ALA A 74 -10.95 -4.95 -2.93
C ALA A 74 -10.85 -4.88 -1.40
N ARG A 75 -11.62 -5.72 -0.69
CA ARG A 75 -11.55 -5.81 0.78
C ARG A 75 -10.22 -6.38 1.26
N ARG A 76 -9.68 -7.41 0.60
CA ARG A 76 -8.40 -8.03 0.98
C ARG A 76 -7.22 -7.08 0.83
N ILE A 77 -7.21 -6.28 -0.23
CA ILE A 77 -6.17 -5.26 -0.44
C ILE A 77 -6.47 -3.93 0.28
N ASN A 78 -7.50 -3.89 1.13
CA ASN A 78 -7.97 -2.71 1.86
C ASN A 78 -8.10 -1.45 0.97
N ASN A 79 -8.72 -1.60 -0.20
CA ASN A 79 -8.84 -0.53 -1.19
C ASN A 79 -10.30 -0.34 -1.63
N GLY A 80 -10.63 0.85 -2.13
CA GLY A 80 -11.96 1.15 -2.65
C GLY A 80 -12.28 0.33 -3.91
N ARG A 81 -13.57 0.07 -4.16
CA ARG A 81 -14.05 -0.68 -5.35
C ARG A 81 -13.56 -0.07 -6.67
N SER A 82 -13.63 1.26 -6.79
CA SER A 82 -13.19 2.00 -7.99
C SER A 82 -11.69 1.88 -8.21
N ALA A 83 -10.88 2.13 -7.18
CA ALA A 83 -9.43 2.00 -7.24
C ALA A 83 -9.00 0.56 -7.56
N THR A 84 -9.66 -0.43 -6.97
CA THR A 84 -9.44 -1.85 -7.28
C THR A 84 -9.75 -2.15 -8.74
N GLY A 85 -10.86 -1.65 -9.29
CA GLY A 85 -11.19 -1.82 -10.70
C GLY A 85 -10.13 -1.26 -11.65
N LYS A 86 -9.56 -0.09 -11.33
CA LYS A 86 -8.44 0.48 -12.08
C LYS A 86 -7.19 -0.40 -12.00
N LEU A 87 -6.89 -1.00 -10.85
CA LEU A 87 -5.78 -1.96 -10.71
C LEU A 87 -6.01 -3.22 -11.57
N MET A 88 -7.22 -3.78 -11.54
CA MET A 88 -7.57 -4.95 -12.35
C MET A 88 -7.43 -4.66 -13.85
N ALA A 89 -7.95 -3.51 -14.30
CA ALA A 89 -7.84 -3.12 -15.71
C ALA A 89 -6.38 -2.98 -16.17
N ARG A 90 -5.48 -2.46 -15.32
CA ARG A 90 -4.05 -2.39 -15.65
C ARG A 90 -3.38 -3.77 -15.68
N LEU A 91 -3.71 -4.64 -14.73
CA LEU A 91 -3.20 -6.02 -14.73
C LEU A 91 -3.66 -6.79 -15.96
N GLU A 92 -4.91 -6.63 -16.36
CA GLU A 92 -5.49 -7.23 -17.58
C GLU A 92 -4.83 -6.66 -18.85
N ALA A 93 -4.65 -5.34 -18.94
CA ALA A 93 -3.93 -4.69 -20.05
C ALA A 93 -2.47 -5.13 -20.17
N LYS A 94 -1.85 -5.56 -19.04
CA LYS A 94 -0.50 -6.14 -19.00
C LYS A 94 -0.49 -7.66 -19.25
N GLY A 95 -1.63 -8.28 -19.55
CA GLY A 95 -1.76 -9.71 -19.77
C GLY A 95 -1.48 -10.56 -18.53
N ARG A 96 -1.62 -9.99 -17.32
CA ARG A 96 -1.32 -10.69 -16.06
C ARG A 96 -2.52 -11.45 -15.50
N ILE A 97 -3.73 -11.00 -15.82
CA ILE A 97 -4.97 -11.61 -15.35
C ILE A 97 -6.00 -11.61 -16.49
N VAL A 98 -7.01 -12.46 -16.35
CA VAL A 98 -8.22 -12.44 -17.17
C VAL A 98 -9.42 -12.27 -16.25
N ARG A 99 -10.38 -11.42 -16.62
CA ARG A 99 -11.65 -11.30 -15.91
C ARG A 99 -12.75 -12.06 -16.63
N GLU A 100 -13.33 -13.03 -15.94
CA GLU A 100 -14.54 -13.70 -16.40
C GLU A 100 -15.77 -13.03 -15.79
N MET A 101 -16.76 -12.75 -16.64
CA MET A 101 -18.08 -12.36 -16.15
C MET A 101 -18.78 -13.60 -15.62
N THR A 102 -19.20 -13.57 -14.36
CA THR A 102 -20.12 -14.58 -13.87
C THR A 102 -21.41 -14.49 -14.70
N PRO A 103 -21.86 -15.58 -15.35
CA PRO A 103 -23.10 -15.58 -16.11
C PRO A 103 -24.26 -15.09 -15.24
N ALA A 104 -25.12 -14.26 -15.79
CA ALA A 104 -26.39 -13.94 -15.14
C ALA A 104 -27.21 -15.24 -15.08
N ARG A 105 -27.57 -15.67 -13.86
CA ARG A 105 -28.55 -16.73 -13.64
C ARG A 105 -29.95 -16.19 -13.84
#